data_AF-A0A958JPE4-F1
#
_entry.id   AF-A0A958JPE4-F1
#
_cell.length_a   1.000
_cell.length_b   1.000
_cell.length_c   1.000
_cell.angle_alpha   90.00
_cell.angle_beta   90.00
_cell.angle_gamma   90.00
#
_symmetry.space_group_name_H-M   'P 1'
#
loop_
_entity.id
_entity.type
_entity.pdbx_description
1 polymer ?
#
loop_
_entity_poly.entity_id
_entity_poly.type
_entity_poly.pdbx_seq_one_letter_code
_entity_poly.pdbx_strand_id
1 'polypeptide(L)'
;MYVGGMTFFVSKSFGRLQLIPHAEGLRLLYTPLENGVPDKDSAGNLNLVLPLDAIGGLWATTRAFLYGVESLDENIILQNEDPSSADGDTLIKLYRDKPRGAQGKLNGEETCWLRLVTGRSEEERRRIKLGPRDLLCLELACQAVLNLATEKGTHSPRPIG
;
A
#
# COMPACT_ATOMS: atom_id res chain seq x y z
N MET A 1 17.68 1.04 2.35
CA MET A 1 17.10 -0.30 2.55
C MET A 1 17.01 -0.50 4.04
N TYR A 2 15.85 -0.87 4.57
CA TYR A 2 15.74 -1.18 6.00
C TYR A 2 16.26 -2.59 6.23
N VAL A 3 17.03 -2.79 7.29
CA VAL A 3 17.56 -4.10 7.71
C VAL A 3 17.00 -4.35 9.11
N GLY A 4 15.99 -5.21 9.22
CA GLY A 4 15.26 -5.50 10.46
C GLY A 4 14.46 -6.81 10.34
N GLY A 5 13.92 -7.30 11.46
CA GLY A 5 13.41 -8.67 11.59
C GLY A 5 12.33 -9.08 10.57
N MET A 6 11.25 -8.31 10.45
CA MET A 6 10.14 -8.59 9.52
C MET A 6 9.97 -7.45 8.52
N THR A 7 10.34 -7.69 7.27
CA THR A 7 10.16 -6.76 6.15
C THR A 7 9.72 -7.54 4.93
N PHE A 8 8.67 -7.08 4.26
CA PHE A 8 8.14 -7.70 3.05
C PHE A 8 8.49 -6.86 1.83
N PHE A 9 8.61 -7.50 0.67
CA PHE A 9 9.07 -6.84 -0.55
C PHE A 9 8.15 -7.13 -1.72
N VAL A 10 7.73 -6.07 -2.41
CA VAL A 10 7.14 -6.12 -3.73
C VAL A 10 8.16 -5.55 -4.71
N SER A 11 8.75 -6.41 -5.53
CA SER A 11 9.82 -6.04 -6.47
C SER A 11 9.29 -6.10 -7.90
N LYS A 12 9.55 -5.05 -8.67
CA LYS A 12 9.21 -4.91 -10.08
C LYS A 12 10.44 -4.43 -10.85
N SER A 13 10.41 -4.55 -12.17
CA SER A 13 11.51 -4.09 -13.04
C SER A 13 11.79 -2.60 -12.95
N PHE A 14 10.82 -1.81 -12.48
CA PHE A 14 10.90 -0.35 -12.38
C PHE A 14 10.98 0.17 -10.94
N GLY A 15 10.98 -0.69 -9.93
CA GLY A 15 10.96 -0.23 -8.54
C GLY A 15 10.85 -1.34 -7.50
N ARG A 16 11.19 -1.02 -6.26
CA ARG A 16 11.05 -1.91 -5.10
C ARG A 16 10.26 -1.20 -4.01
N LEU A 17 9.16 -1.82 -3.59
CA LEU A 17 8.40 -1.44 -2.39
C LEU A 17 8.80 -2.34 -1.23
N GLN A 18 9.19 -1.74 -0.11
CA GLN A 18 9.38 -2.40 1.17
C GLN A 18 8.19 -2.06 2.06
N LEU A 19 7.64 -3.10 2.69
CA LEU A 19 6.56 -3.02 3.66
C LEU A 19 7.19 -3.33 5.01
N ILE A 20 7.26 -2.33 5.88
CA ILE A 20 7.95 -2.44 7.17
C ILE A 20 6.90 -2.21 8.28
N PRO A 21 6.43 -3.29 8.93
CA PRO A 21 5.47 -3.20 10.02
C PRO A 21 6.03 -2.46 11.23
N HIS A 22 5.23 -1.57 11.81
CA HIS A 22 5.46 -0.91 13.09
C HIS A 22 4.18 -0.97 13.94
N ALA A 23 4.29 -0.77 15.25
CA ALA A 23 3.12 -0.78 16.14
C ALA A 23 2.15 0.39 15.88
N GLU A 24 2.63 1.48 15.25
CA GLU A 24 1.82 2.67 14.94
C GLU A 24 1.28 2.65 13.51
N GLY A 25 1.64 1.66 12.70
CA GLY A 25 1.27 1.65 11.28
C GLY A 25 2.20 0.86 10.37
N LEU A 26 1.96 0.97 9.06
CA LEU A 26 2.75 0.30 8.03
C LEU A 26 3.61 1.30 7.28
N ARG A 27 4.94 1.19 7.40
CA ARG A 27 5.83 2.01 6.58
C ARG A 27 5.92 1.45 5.16
N LEU A 28 5.61 2.30 4.19
CA LEU A 28 5.80 2.07 2.76
C LEU A 28 7.07 2.80 2.32
N LEU A 29 8.09 2.03 1.97
CA LEU A 29 9.32 2.56 1.37
C LEU A 29 9.41 2.09 -0.08
N TYR A 30 9.03 2.93 -1.02
CA TYR A 30 9.17 2.65 -2.45
C TYR A 30 10.38 3.39 -3.02
N THR A 31 11.26 2.65 -3.69
CA THR A 31 12.43 3.19 -4.37
C THR A 31 12.36 2.82 -5.86
N PRO A 32 12.28 3.80 -6.77
CA PRO A 32 12.40 3.59 -8.21
C PRO A 32 13.69 2.85 -8.59
N LEU A 33 13.66 2.14 -9.72
CA LEU A 33 14.87 1.59 -10.33
C LEU A 33 15.20 2.38 -11.59
N GLU A 34 16.37 3.03 -11.62
CA GLU A 34 16.95 3.64 -12.82
C GLU A 34 18.04 2.73 -13.36
N ASN A 35 17.88 2.28 -14.62
CA ASN A 35 18.80 1.31 -15.25
C ASN A 35 19.05 0.05 -14.39
N GLY A 36 18.01 -0.40 -13.66
CA GLY A 36 18.07 -1.56 -12.78
C GLY A 36 18.69 -1.31 -11.40
N VAL A 37 19.10 -0.09 -11.09
CA VAL A 37 19.70 0.30 -9.81
C VAL A 37 18.71 1.12 -8.99
N PRO A 38 18.53 0.82 -7.68
CA PRO A 38 17.69 1.65 -6.81
C PRO A 38 18.22 3.07 -6.71
N ASP A 39 17.39 4.02 -7.07
CA ASP A 39 17.68 5.45 -6.96
C ASP A 39 16.63 6.10 -6.05
N LYS A 40 17.13 6.75 -4.99
CA LYS A 40 16.31 7.40 -3.96
C LYS A 40 16.02 8.87 -4.27
N ASP A 41 16.81 9.45 -5.17
CA ASP A 41 16.71 10.85 -5.56
C ASP A 41 15.81 10.99 -6.80
N SER A 42 15.50 9.88 -7.48
CA SER A 42 14.48 9.82 -8.53
C SER A 42 13.10 10.27 -8.03
N ALA A 43 12.37 10.94 -8.92
CA ALA A 43 10.97 11.24 -8.72
C ALA A 43 10.17 9.98 -8.31
N GLY A 44 9.14 10.16 -7.48
CA GLY A 44 8.28 9.09 -7.01
C GLY A 44 8.93 8.09 -6.05
N ASN A 45 10.17 8.32 -5.59
CA ASN A 45 10.63 7.71 -4.33
C ASN A 45 9.71 8.14 -3.19
N LEU A 46 9.39 7.20 -2.31
CA LEU A 46 8.41 7.38 -1.25
C LEU A 46 8.89 6.71 0.03
N ASN A 47 8.75 7.41 1.16
CA ASN A 47 8.97 6.87 2.49
C ASN A 47 7.92 7.45 3.44
N LEU A 48 6.79 6.76 3.59
CA LEU A 48 5.71 7.20 4.47
C LEU A 48 5.29 6.10 5.44
N VAL A 49 4.58 6.48 6.49
CA VAL A 49 3.92 5.55 7.40
C VAL A 49 2.42 5.68 7.19
N LEU A 50 1.78 4.60 6.76
CA LEU A 50 0.34 4.46 6.81
C LEU A 50 -0.10 4.37 8.28
N PRO A 51 -1.04 5.22 8.74
CA PRO A 51 -1.48 5.19 10.13
C PRO A 51 -2.21 3.88 10.43
N LEU A 52 -2.16 3.45 11.69
CA LEU A 52 -2.81 2.22 12.18
C LEU A 52 -4.28 2.13 11.77
N ASP A 53 -5.00 3.25 11.79
CA ASP A 53 -6.43 3.32 11.44
C ASP A 53 -6.72 2.92 9.99
N ALA A 54 -5.75 3.08 9.08
CA ALA A 54 -5.89 2.70 7.67
C ALA A 54 -5.60 1.21 7.41
N ILE A 55 -5.00 0.50 8.38
CA ILE A 55 -4.47 -0.86 8.18
C ILE A 55 -5.60 -1.89 8.07
N GLY A 56 -6.70 -1.70 8.80
CA GLY A 56 -7.84 -2.63 8.77
C GLY A 56 -8.49 -2.73 7.39
N GLY A 57 -8.78 -1.58 6.76
CA GLY A 57 -9.34 -1.53 5.40
C GLY A 57 -8.39 -2.10 4.35
N LEU A 58 -7.12 -1.70 4.41
CA LEU A 58 -6.09 -2.23 3.51
C LEU A 58 -5.94 -3.76 3.63
N TRP A 59 -5.94 -4.29 4.86
CA TRP A 59 -5.89 -5.73 5.10
C TRP A 59 -7.10 -6.45 4.51
N ALA A 60 -8.31 -5.97 4.80
CA ALA A 60 -9.56 -6.59 4.33
C ALA A 60 -9.64 -6.61 2.79
N THR A 61 -9.33 -5.48 2.15
CA THR A 61 -9.36 -5.36 0.69
C THR A 61 -8.27 -6.22 0.03
N THR A 62 -7.06 -6.23 0.57
CA THR A 62 -5.96 -7.10 0.10
C THR A 62 -6.38 -8.57 0.14
N ARG A 63 -6.97 -8.99 1.26
CA ARG A 63 -7.44 -10.35 1.48
C ARG A 63 -8.55 -10.73 0.51
N ALA A 64 -9.53 -9.85 0.30
CA ALA A 64 -10.59 -10.08 -0.67
C ALA A 64 -10.03 -10.26 -2.08
N PHE A 65 -9.06 -9.44 -2.49
CA PHE A 65 -8.42 -9.57 -3.80
C PHE A 65 -7.60 -10.85 -3.93
N LEU A 66 -6.84 -11.24 -2.89
CA LEU A 66 -6.04 -12.46 -2.89
C LEU A 66 -6.91 -13.72 -3.05
N TYR A 67 -8.08 -13.74 -2.42
CA TYR A 67 -8.97 -14.89 -2.43
C TYR A 67 -10.09 -14.81 -3.49
N GLY A 68 -10.01 -13.85 -4.43
CA GLY A 68 -10.96 -13.73 -5.52
C GLY A 68 -12.38 -13.36 -5.09
N VAL A 69 -12.52 -12.67 -3.96
CA VAL A 69 -13.79 -12.18 -3.42
C VAL A 69 -14.08 -10.76 -3.95
N GLU A 70 -15.34 -10.42 -4.09
CA GLU A 70 -15.76 -9.05 -4.42
C GLU A 70 -15.43 -8.09 -3.28
N SER A 71 -14.83 -6.96 -3.62
CA SER A 71 -14.54 -5.85 -2.70
C SER A 71 -14.49 -4.55 -3.49
N LEU A 72 -14.78 -3.44 -2.82
CA LEU A 72 -14.57 -2.10 -3.34
C LEU A 72 -13.06 -1.76 -3.29
N ASP A 73 -12.71 -0.67 -3.96
CA ASP A 73 -11.37 -0.10 -3.90
C ASP A 73 -11.09 0.45 -2.50
N GLU A 74 -9.89 0.20 -1.99
CA GLU A 74 -9.40 0.88 -0.79
C GLU A 74 -8.72 2.19 -1.19
N ASN A 75 -9.07 3.29 -0.53
CA ASN A 75 -8.47 4.61 -0.80
C ASN A 75 -8.05 5.23 0.53
N ILE A 76 -6.74 5.38 0.72
CA ILE A 76 -6.16 6.03 1.89
C ILE A 76 -5.62 7.38 1.43
N ILE A 77 -6.18 8.45 1.99
CA ILE A 77 -5.79 9.83 1.71
C ILE A 77 -5.09 10.36 2.95
N LEU A 78 -3.81 10.71 2.81
CA LEU A 78 -3.04 11.41 3.83
C LEU A 78 -3.00 12.88 3.44
N GLN A 79 -3.77 13.67 4.18
CA GLN A 79 -3.86 15.11 3.96
C GLN A 79 -2.59 15.79 4.43
N ASN A 80 -2.13 16.74 3.64
CA ASN A 80 -1.02 17.59 4.07
C ASN A 80 -1.56 18.66 5.02
N GLU A 81 -1.05 18.69 6.26
CA GLU A 81 -1.51 19.64 7.28
C GLU A 81 -1.07 21.08 6.97
N ASP A 82 -0.04 21.25 6.13
CA ASP A 82 0.43 22.56 5.68
C ASP A 82 -0.12 22.89 4.27
N PRO A 83 -1.19 23.72 4.17
CA PRO A 83 -1.76 24.14 2.89
C PRO A 83 -0.83 25.06 2.08
N SER A 84 0.26 25.56 2.68
CA SER A 84 1.28 26.37 2.01
C SER A 84 2.43 25.55 1.42
N SER A 85 2.53 24.26 1.77
CA SER A 85 3.52 23.38 1.18
C SER A 85 3.17 23.10 -0.29
N ALA A 86 4.20 23.01 -1.13
CA ALA A 86 4.03 22.63 -2.55
C ALA A 86 3.60 21.16 -2.70
N ASP A 87 3.75 20.37 -1.64
CA ASP A 87 3.49 18.94 -1.60
C ASP A 87 1.98 18.70 -1.49
N GLY A 88 1.41 18.00 -2.49
CA GLY A 88 -0.01 17.65 -2.49
C GLY A 88 -0.35 16.55 -1.49
N ASP A 89 -1.65 16.33 -1.26
CA ASP A 89 -2.12 15.16 -0.52
C ASP A 89 -1.58 13.86 -1.12
N THR A 90 -1.25 12.90 -0.26
CA THR A 90 -0.83 11.59 -0.70
C THR A 90 -2.03 10.65 -0.80
N LEU A 91 -2.19 10.01 -1.96
CA LEU A 91 -3.21 8.97 -2.18
C LEU A 91 -2.54 7.62 -2.35
N ILE A 92 -2.99 6.65 -1.55
CA ILE A 92 -2.67 5.24 -1.69
C ILE A 92 -3.96 4.52 -2.02
N LYS A 93 -4.01 3.91 -3.21
CA LYS A 93 -5.21 3.24 -3.70
C LYS A 93 -4.91 1.79 -4.05
N LEU A 94 -5.62 0.86 -3.42
CA LEU A 94 -5.61 -0.55 -3.78
C LEU A 94 -6.91 -0.87 -4.52
N TYR A 95 -6.80 -1.28 -5.78
CA TYR A 95 -7.95 -1.52 -6.63
C TYR A 95 -7.73 -2.72 -7.54
N ARG A 96 -8.83 -3.19 -8.14
CA ARG A 96 -8.84 -4.29 -9.10
C ARG A 96 -9.51 -3.82 -10.39
N ASP A 97 -9.04 -4.31 -11.53
CA ASP A 97 -9.69 -4.05 -12.81
C ASP A 97 -11.14 -4.53 -12.78
N LYS A 98 -12.00 -3.92 -13.61
CA LYS A 98 -13.40 -4.32 -13.72
C LYS A 98 -13.52 -5.82 -14.05
N PRO A 99 -14.46 -6.54 -13.44
CA PRO A 99 -14.64 -7.96 -13.71
C PRO A 99 -14.94 -8.22 -15.20
N ARG A 100 -14.40 -9.31 -15.74
CA ARG A 100 -14.56 -9.67 -17.16
C ARG A 100 -15.24 -11.01 -17.39
N GLY A 101 -15.64 -11.70 -16.32
CA GLY A 101 -16.37 -12.96 -16.39
C GLY A 101 -17.80 -12.82 -16.88
N ALA A 102 -18.49 -13.96 -16.96
CA ALA A 102 -19.89 -14.03 -17.36
C ALA A 102 -20.74 -13.10 -16.48
N GLN A 103 -21.60 -12.29 -17.11
CA GLN A 103 -22.46 -11.31 -16.45
C GLN A 103 -21.70 -10.26 -15.61
N GLY A 104 -20.43 -9.98 -15.93
CA GLY A 104 -19.64 -8.99 -15.19
C GLY A 104 -19.22 -9.47 -13.80
N LYS A 105 -19.12 -10.79 -13.59
CA LYS A 105 -18.57 -11.40 -12.38
C LYS A 105 -17.06 -11.58 -12.48
N LEU A 106 -16.42 -11.80 -11.34
CA LEU A 106 -15.00 -12.15 -11.28
C LEU A 106 -14.74 -13.47 -11.99
N ASN A 107 -13.65 -13.53 -12.75
CA ASN A 107 -13.14 -14.77 -13.34
C ASN A 107 -11.73 -15.14 -12.87
N GLY A 108 -11.10 -14.30 -12.02
CA GLY A 108 -9.76 -14.53 -11.48
C GLY A 108 -8.63 -14.00 -12.36
N GLU A 109 -8.95 -13.44 -13.53
CA GLU A 109 -7.97 -12.83 -14.45
C GLU A 109 -7.85 -11.31 -14.23
N GLU A 110 -8.68 -10.75 -13.35
CA GLU A 110 -8.65 -9.34 -13.03
C GLU A 110 -7.30 -8.94 -12.41
N THR A 111 -6.67 -7.90 -12.96
CA THR A 111 -5.41 -7.41 -12.41
C THR A 111 -5.67 -6.55 -11.18
N CYS A 112 -4.94 -6.83 -10.10
CA CYS A 112 -4.90 -6.00 -8.90
C CYS A 112 -3.76 -4.98 -8.99
N TRP A 113 -4.00 -3.80 -8.45
CA TRP A 113 -3.13 -2.64 -8.59
C TRP A 113 -2.99 -1.90 -7.27
N LEU A 114 -1.75 -1.56 -6.91
CA LEU A 114 -1.47 -0.56 -5.88
C LEU A 114 -0.99 0.72 -6.57
N ARG A 115 -1.72 1.81 -6.35
CA ARG A 115 -1.36 3.14 -6.83
C ARG A 115 -0.86 3.98 -5.67
N LEU A 116 0.32 4.56 -5.83
CA LEU A 116 0.92 5.51 -4.91
C LEU A 116 1.01 6.85 -5.63
N VAL A 117 0.40 7.89 -5.07
CA VAL A 117 0.41 9.25 -5.62
C VAL A 117 0.92 10.16 -4.52
N THR A 118 2.09 10.75 -4.73
CA THR A 118 2.83 11.52 -3.70
C THR A 118 2.96 13.00 -4.03
N GLY A 119 2.38 13.41 -5.16
CA GLY A 119 2.42 14.78 -5.63
C GLY A 119 1.51 14.95 -6.86
N ARG A 120 1.67 16.08 -7.54
CA ARG A 120 0.76 16.48 -8.63
C ARG A 120 1.21 15.97 -9.99
N SER A 121 2.51 15.77 -10.19
CA SER A 121 3.09 15.36 -11.47
C SER A 121 2.81 13.89 -11.80
N GLU A 122 3.00 13.47 -13.06
CA GLU A 122 2.88 12.05 -13.43
C GLU A 122 4.11 11.26 -12.96
N GLU A 123 5.26 11.91 -12.91
CA GLU A 123 6.54 11.37 -12.45
C GLU A 123 6.51 11.00 -10.95
N GLU A 124 5.55 11.50 -10.18
CA GLU A 124 5.33 11.17 -8.75
C GLU A 124 4.26 10.07 -8.55
N ARG A 125 3.66 9.56 -9.63
CA ARG A 125 2.61 8.53 -9.59
C ARG A 125 3.20 7.17 -9.90
N ARG A 126 2.94 6.18 -9.07
CA ARG A 126 3.38 4.80 -9.27
C ARG A 126 2.18 3.88 -9.30
N ARG A 127 2.12 3.04 -10.32
CA ARG A 127 1.09 2.01 -10.48
C ARG A 127 1.78 0.64 -10.51
N ILE A 128 1.62 -0.10 -9.43
CA ILE A 128 2.27 -1.39 -9.20
C ILE A 128 1.26 -2.50 -9.48
N LYS A 129 1.50 -3.30 -10.53
CA LYS A 129 0.74 -4.52 -10.78
C LYS A 129 1.04 -5.55 -9.69
N LEU A 130 0.04 -5.97 -8.96
CA LEU A 130 0.15 -6.96 -7.89
C LEU A 130 -0.24 -8.34 -8.39
N GLY A 131 0.66 -9.31 -8.22
CA GLY A 131 0.33 -10.73 -8.32
C GLY A 131 -0.04 -11.31 -6.95
N PRO A 132 -0.42 -12.61 -6.90
CA PRO A 132 -0.82 -13.27 -5.65
C PRO A 132 0.23 -13.18 -4.54
N ARG A 133 1.52 -13.30 -4.89
CA ARG A 133 2.62 -13.15 -3.92
C ARG A 133 2.70 -11.73 -3.35
N ASP A 134 2.48 -10.71 -4.17
CA ASP A 134 2.55 -9.33 -3.73
C ASP A 134 1.38 -8.99 -2.79
N LEU A 135 0.19 -9.51 -3.10
CA LEU A 135 -0.99 -9.43 -2.23
C LEU A 135 -0.75 -10.16 -0.91
N LEU A 136 -0.16 -11.35 -0.92
CA LEU A 136 0.22 -12.07 0.30
C LEU A 136 1.22 -11.26 1.15
N CYS A 137 2.19 -10.58 0.52
CA CYS A 137 3.11 -9.70 1.24
C CYS A 137 2.38 -8.53 1.92
N LEU A 138 1.39 -7.93 1.25
CA LEU A 138 0.56 -6.88 1.83
C LEU A 138 -0.30 -7.40 2.99
N GLU A 139 -0.94 -8.57 2.84
CA GLU A 139 -1.75 -9.20 3.90
C GLU A 139 -0.91 -9.45 5.14
N LEU A 140 0.25 -10.10 4.98
CA LEU A 140 1.16 -10.42 6.09
C LEU A 140 1.76 -9.16 6.73
N ALA A 141 2.08 -8.13 5.94
CA ALA A 141 2.57 -6.86 6.48
C ALA A 141 1.49 -6.17 7.32
N CYS A 142 0.24 -6.15 6.87
CA CYS A 142 -0.86 -5.57 7.66
C CYS A 142 -1.13 -6.40 8.92
N GLN A 143 -1.16 -7.73 8.82
CA GLN A 143 -1.35 -8.61 9.97
C GLN A 143 -0.25 -8.41 11.03
N ALA A 144 1.00 -8.23 10.59
CA ALA A 144 2.11 -7.93 11.47
C ALA A 144 1.91 -6.61 12.23
N VAL A 145 1.44 -5.56 11.55
CA VAL A 145 1.13 -4.28 12.20
C VAL A 145 0.05 -4.46 13.26
N LEU A 146 -1.04 -5.17 12.96
CA LEU A 146 -2.13 -5.42 13.91
C LEU A 146 -1.62 -6.17 15.16
N ASN A 147 -0.81 -7.22 14.97
CA ASN A 147 -0.22 -7.96 16.08
C ASN A 147 0.70 -7.07 16.94
N LEU A 148 1.59 -6.31 16.31
CA LEU A 148 2.49 -5.38 16.99
C LEU A 148 1.72 -4.30 17.76
N ALA A 149 0.63 -3.79 17.18
CA ALA A 149 -0.19 -2.76 17.80
C ALA A 149 -0.93 -3.27 19.04
N THR A 150 -1.42 -4.51 18.99
CA THR A 150 -1.99 -5.18 20.17
C THR A 150 -0.94 -5.43 21.23
N GLU A 151 0.23 -5.97 20.87
CA GLU A 151 1.30 -6.28 21.83
C GLU A 151 1.82 -5.02 22.54
N LYS A 152 1.93 -3.90 21.83
CA LYS A 152 2.40 -2.62 22.36
C LYS A 152 1.30 -1.73 22.96
N GLY A 153 0.04 -2.15 22.88
CA GLY A 153 -1.10 -1.37 23.37
C GLY A 153 -1.32 -0.04 22.63
N THR A 154 -0.82 0.10 21.39
CA THR A 154 -1.05 1.29 20.56
C THR A 154 -2.42 1.27 19.88
N HIS A 155 -3.04 0.08 19.77
CA HIS A 155 -4.42 -0.04 19.32
C HIS A 155 -5.38 0.40 20.42
N SER A 156 -5.84 1.65 20.34
CA SER A 156 -6.79 2.25 21.28
C SER A 156 -8.08 2.69 20.56
N PRO A 157 -8.92 1.74 20.11
CA PRO A 157 -10.16 2.08 19.42
C PRO A 157 -11.06 2.90 20.34
N ARG A 158 -11.59 4.01 19.83
CA ARG A 158 -12.60 4.81 20.49
C ARG A 158 -13.83 4.87 19.60
N PRO A 159 -15.05 4.77 20.15
CA PRO A 159 -16.25 5.06 19.37
C PRO A 159 -16.12 6.43 18.75
N ILE A 160 -16.53 6.56 17.48
CA ILE A 160 -16.80 7.87 16.91
C ILE A 160 -18.07 8.36 17.63
N GLY A 161 -17.89 9.40 18.46
CA GLY A 161 -18.98 10.07 19.18
C GLY A 161 -19.77 11.02 18.31
#